data_AF-A0A1Z5R5J2-F1
#
_entry.id   AF-A0A1Z5R5J2-F1
#
_cell.length_a   1.000
_cell.length_b   1.000
_cell.length_c   1.000
_cell.angle_alpha   90.00
_cell.angle_beta   90.00
_cell.angle_gamma   90.00
#
_symmetry.space_group_name_H-M   'P 1'
#
loop_
_entity.id
_entity.type
_entity.pdbx_description
1 polymer ?
#
loop_
_entity_poly.entity_id
_entity_poly.type
_entity_poly.pdbx_seq_one_letter_code
_entity_poly.pdbx_strand_id
1 'polypeptide(L)'
;MLLHSQTGVSFFMWKIGHFSKAGVKVSHCPASAMRMLGFAPIREMLDSGVCVSLGTDGAPSNNRMSIVDEMYLASLINKGREAYISGTTNPTALPAETVLKMATINGAKAVLWDNEIGSLEVGKKADLVVVNPFTWSMVPLHDRIANIVYSMRTENIESVMCNGQWIMKDHKIMNLNEEEEISSAVKRANDLLERAGINLPSRMNYV
;
A
#
# COMPACT_ATOMS: atom_id res chain seq x y z
N MET A 1 -5.45 23.57 5.24
CA MET A 1 -3.98 23.43 5.15
C MET A 1 -3.67 21.96 4.89
N LEU A 2 -3.24 21.62 3.68
CA LEU A 2 -2.89 20.24 3.29
C LEU A 2 -1.47 19.93 3.78
N LEU A 3 -1.37 19.34 4.97
CA LEU A 3 -0.16 18.65 5.40
C LEU A 3 -0.38 17.17 5.12
N HIS A 4 0.28 16.65 4.10
CA HIS A 4 0.32 15.22 3.79
C HIS A 4 1.68 14.70 4.24
N SER A 5 1.72 13.78 5.20
CA SER A 5 2.96 13.14 5.65
C SER A 5 3.02 11.73 5.06
N GLN A 6 4.07 11.45 4.27
CA GLN A 6 4.21 10.20 3.53
C GLN A 6 4.90 9.07 4.28
N THR A 7 5.47 9.32 5.46
CA THR A 7 6.28 8.26 6.12
C THR A 7 6.03 8.08 7.60
N GLY A 8 5.47 9.02 8.36
CA GLY A 8 5.04 8.70 9.75
C GLY A 8 6.16 8.40 10.76
N VAL A 9 7.37 8.07 10.30
CA VAL A 9 8.45 7.53 11.12
C VAL A 9 9.22 8.70 11.75
N SER A 10 9.23 8.77 13.09
CA SER A 10 9.68 9.89 13.94
C SER A 10 8.61 10.90 14.40
N PHE A 11 7.35 10.50 14.52
CA PHE A 11 6.38 11.30 15.28
C PHE A 11 6.33 10.91 16.76
N PHE A 12 6.87 11.77 17.62
CA PHE A 12 6.60 11.73 19.06
C PHE A 12 5.09 11.90 19.31
N MET A 13 4.56 11.26 20.35
CA MET A 13 3.11 11.24 20.69
C MET A 13 2.46 12.63 20.70
N TRP A 14 3.16 13.68 21.15
CA TRP A 14 2.62 15.05 21.15
C TRP A 14 2.33 15.60 19.74
N LYS A 15 3.11 15.21 18.72
CA LYS A 15 2.85 15.60 17.32
C LYS A 15 1.58 14.94 16.77
N ILE A 16 1.20 13.75 17.26
CA ILE A 16 -0.04 13.07 16.84
C ILE A 16 -1.26 13.88 17.27
N GLY A 17 -1.26 14.43 18.49
CA GLY A 17 -2.33 15.30 18.96
C GLY A 17 -2.51 16.55 18.10
N HIS A 18 -1.41 17.12 17.59
CA HIS A 18 -1.47 18.25 16.65
C HIS A 18 -2.04 17.84 15.29
N PHE A 19 -1.68 16.66 14.79
CA PHE A 19 -2.19 16.14 13.52
C PHE A 19 -3.70 15.92 13.57
N SER A 20 -4.19 15.32 14.65
CA SER A 20 -5.61 15.13 14.89
C SER A 20 -6.35 16.47 14.90
N LYS A 21 -5.90 17.43 15.73
CA LYS A 21 -6.51 18.78 15.81
C LYS A 21 -6.52 19.54 14.49
N ALA A 22 -5.46 19.38 13.68
CA ALA A 22 -5.33 20.05 12.40
C ALA A 22 -6.01 19.31 11.23
N GLY A 23 -6.58 18.12 11.47
CA GLY A 23 -7.18 17.30 10.40
C GLY A 23 -6.15 16.83 9.36
N VAL A 24 -4.92 16.56 9.80
CA VAL A 24 -3.84 16.01 8.97
C VAL A 24 -4.17 14.57 8.58
N LYS A 25 -3.79 14.21 7.35
CA LYS A 25 -3.89 12.84 6.85
C LYS A 25 -2.48 12.29 6.64
N VAL A 26 -2.31 11.01 6.94
CA VAL A 26 -1.02 10.33 6.89
C VAL A 26 -1.10 9.21 5.87
N SER A 27 -0.14 9.13 4.97
CA SER A 27 0.07 7.96 4.11
C SER A 27 1.17 7.11 4.73
N HIS A 28 0.84 5.89 5.15
CA HIS A 28 1.78 4.94 5.71
C HIS A 28 2.38 4.08 4.60
N CYS A 29 3.70 4.15 4.42
CA CYS A 29 4.44 3.35 3.46
C CYS A 29 5.30 2.29 4.16
N PRO A 30 4.71 1.18 4.65
CA PRO A 30 5.40 0.24 5.54
C PRO A 30 6.68 -0.34 4.96
N ALA A 31 6.75 -0.74 3.68
CA ALA A 31 7.95 -1.38 3.16
C ALA A 31 9.13 -0.39 3.05
N SER A 32 8.90 0.80 2.50
CA SER A 32 9.91 1.86 2.44
C SER A 32 10.35 2.31 3.84
N ALA A 33 9.38 2.53 4.74
CA ALA A 33 9.64 2.89 6.13
C ALA A 33 10.53 1.86 6.82
N MET A 34 10.20 0.56 6.71
CA MET A 34 10.99 -0.52 7.29
C MET A 34 12.39 -0.63 6.69
N ARG A 35 12.56 -0.28 5.41
CA ARG A 35 13.86 -0.32 4.74
C ARG A 35 14.80 0.80 5.19
N MET A 36 14.28 1.99 5.54
CA MET A 36 15.13 3.18 5.71
C MET A 36 14.94 3.95 7.02
N LEU A 37 13.77 3.88 7.66
CA LEU A 37 13.39 4.79 8.75
C LEU A 37 13.02 4.07 10.06
N GLY A 38 12.34 2.92 9.99
CA GLY A 38 11.81 2.18 11.15
C GLY A 38 10.28 2.15 11.24
N PHE A 39 9.75 2.06 12.45
CA PHE A 39 8.32 1.83 12.71
C PHE A 39 7.54 3.13 12.96
N ALA A 40 6.41 3.30 12.26
CA ALA A 40 5.47 4.40 12.50
C ALA A 40 4.47 4.04 13.63
N PRO A 41 4.04 5.01 14.46
CA PRO A 41 3.04 4.79 15.52
C PRO A 41 1.61 4.78 14.96
N ILE A 42 1.28 3.82 14.10
CA ILE A 42 0.02 3.78 13.36
C ILE A 42 -1.17 3.58 14.30
N ARG A 43 -1.01 2.76 15.33
CA ARG A 43 -2.08 2.51 16.29
C ARG A 43 -2.46 3.79 17.02
N GLU A 44 -1.46 4.51 17.52
CA GLU A 44 -1.64 5.76 18.25
C GLU A 44 -2.25 6.85 17.36
N MET A 45 -1.89 6.89 16.07
CA MET A 45 -2.51 7.79 15.10
C MET A 45 -3.99 7.48 14.91
N LEU A 46 -4.34 6.21 14.66
CA LEU A 46 -5.72 5.77 14.47
C LEU A 46 -6.57 6.01 15.71
N ASP A 47 -6.06 5.68 16.90
CA ASP A 47 -6.74 5.89 18.18
C ASP A 47 -6.94 7.39 18.48
N SER A 48 -6.07 8.26 17.94
CA SER A 48 -6.21 9.72 18.02
C SER A 48 -7.14 10.32 16.95
N GLY A 49 -7.76 9.50 16.10
CA GLY A 49 -8.66 9.93 15.04
C GLY A 49 -7.95 10.48 13.79
N VAL A 50 -6.63 10.28 13.64
CA VAL A 50 -5.90 10.65 12.43
C VAL A 50 -6.31 9.71 11.29
N CYS A 51 -6.62 10.27 10.13
CA CYS A 51 -6.87 9.48 8.93
C CYS A 51 -5.54 8.93 8.41
N VAL A 52 -5.37 7.61 8.47
CA VAL A 52 -4.19 6.92 7.94
C VAL A 52 -4.57 6.09 6.72
N SER A 53 -3.89 6.31 5.60
CA SER A 53 -3.96 5.52 4.37
C SER A 53 -2.70 4.66 4.20
N LEU A 54 -2.70 3.78 3.19
CA LEU A 54 -1.49 3.10 2.73
C LEU A 54 -0.91 3.78 1.49
N GLY A 55 0.40 3.67 1.33
CA GLY A 55 1.12 4.03 0.11
C GLY A 55 2.33 3.13 -0.08
N THR A 56 2.88 3.06 -1.28
CA THR A 56 4.07 2.24 -1.54
C THR A 56 5.36 3.02 -1.36
N ASP A 57 5.32 4.35 -1.43
CA ASP A 57 6.49 5.21 -1.71
C ASP A 57 7.12 4.87 -3.08
N GLY A 58 8.33 5.37 -3.35
CA GLY A 58 9.02 5.21 -4.62
C GLY A 58 9.57 3.80 -4.88
N ALA A 59 9.66 3.45 -6.16
CA ALA A 59 10.22 2.18 -6.61
C ALA A 59 11.63 1.87 -6.05
N PRO A 60 12.55 2.84 -5.82
CA PRO A 60 13.87 2.56 -5.24
C PRO A 60 13.86 2.17 -3.75
N SER A 61 12.82 2.51 -2.99
CA SER A 61 12.72 2.24 -1.55
C SER A 61 11.78 1.09 -1.20
N ASN A 62 10.86 0.71 -2.09
CA ASN A 62 9.92 -0.40 -1.90
C ASN A 62 10.26 -1.60 -2.79
N ASN A 63 10.45 -1.30 -4.07
CA ASN A 63 10.70 -2.17 -5.22
C ASN A 63 9.54 -3.07 -5.68
N ARG A 64 8.45 -3.25 -4.92
CA ARG A 64 7.30 -4.09 -5.32
C ARG A 64 6.12 -3.30 -5.86
N MET A 65 5.93 -2.07 -5.39
CA MET A 65 4.83 -1.19 -5.80
C MET A 65 3.43 -1.85 -5.68
N SER A 66 3.25 -2.73 -4.69
CA SER A 66 2.00 -3.47 -4.48
C SER A 66 1.31 -3.05 -3.19
N ILE A 67 0.10 -2.47 -3.29
CA ILE A 67 -0.74 -2.20 -2.12
C ILE A 67 -1.18 -3.50 -1.42
N VAL A 68 -1.25 -4.63 -2.14
CA VAL A 68 -1.53 -5.94 -1.54
C VAL A 68 -0.44 -6.33 -0.56
N ASP A 69 0.83 -6.16 -0.97
CA ASP A 69 1.98 -6.43 -0.10
C ASP A 69 2.05 -5.41 1.05
N GLU A 70 1.74 -4.13 0.81
CA GLU A 70 1.69 -3.12 1.87
C GLU A 70 0.61 -3.42 2.91
N MET A 71 -0.56 -3.95 2.52
CA MET A 71 -1.60 -4.35 3.48
C MET A 71 -1.10 -5.44 4.42
N TYR A 72 -0.53 -6.51 3.85
CA TYR A 72 0.04 -7.62 4.62
C TYR A 72 1.12 -7.11 5.58
N LEU A 73 2.07 -6.33 5.04
CA LEU A 73 3.20 -5.83 5.80
C LEU A 73 2.76 -4.85 6.90
N ALA A 74 1.89 -3.88 6.60
CA ALA A 74 1.35 -2.92 7.59
C ALA A 74 0.79 -3.67 8.80
N SER A 75 0.00 -4.71 8.54
CA SER A 75 -0.66 -5.46 9.59
C SER A 75 0.33 -6.22 10.48
N LEU A 76 1.36 -6.85 9.91
CA LEU A 76 2.32 -7.63 10.68
C LEU A 76 3.32 -6.76 11.45
N ILE A 77 3.89 -5.73 10.81
CA ILE A 77 4.90 -4.90 11.46
C ILE A 77 4.32 -4.14 12.65
N ASN A 78 3.06 -3.69 12.57
CA ASN A 78 2.42 -3.00 13.67
C ASN A 78 2.16 -3.95 14.84
N LYS A 79 1.69 -5.19 14.60
CA LYS A 79 1.57 -6.20 15.66
C LYS A 79 2.92 -6.51 16.31
N GLY A 80 3.98 -6.66 15.51
CA GLY A 80 5.34 -6.89 16.00
C GLY A 80 5.88 -5.72 16.83
N ARG A 81 5.66 -4.48 16.35
CA ARG A 81 6.01 -3.25 17.08
C ARG A 81 5.28 -3.17 18.42
N GLU A 82 3.96 -3.42 18.45
CA GLU A 82 3.19 -3.40 19.69
C GLU A 82 3.67 -4.46 20.68
N ALA A 83 3.99 -5.66 20.20
CA ALA A 83 4.56 -6.70 21.05
C ALA A 83 5.92 -6.30 21.63
N TYR A 84 6.76 -5.65 20.81
CA TYR A 84 8.06 -5.13 21.26
C TYR A 84 7.93 -4.04 22.31
N ILE A 85 7.00 -3.09 22.14
CA ILE A 85 6.83 -1.95 23.05
C ILE A 85 6.14 -2.37 24.35
N SER A 86 5.09 -3.18 24.27
CA SER A 86 4.28 -3.56 25.44
C SER A 86 4.83 -4.77 26.20
N GLY A 87 5.76 -5.53 25.62
CA GLY A 87 6.23 -6.80 26.15
C GLY A 87 5.19 -7.94 26.10
N THR A 88 4.03 -7.71 25.46
CA THR A 88 2.94 -8.70 25.34
C THR A 88 2.36 -8.73 23.94
N THR A 89 1.92 -9.90 23.47
CA THR A 89 1.37 -10.03 22.12
C THR A 89 -0.09 -9.60 22.09
N ASN A 90 -0.42 -8.67 21.19
CA ASN A 90 -1.80 -8.37 20.82
C ASN A 90 -2.05 -8.66 19.32
N PRO A 91 -2.65 -9.81 18.96
CA PRO A 91 -2.92 -10.16 17.57
C PRO A 91 -3.99 -9.26 16.92
N THR A 92 -4.66 -8.40 17.69
CA THR A 92 -5.71 -7.50 17.21
C THR A 92 -5.26 -6.03 17.07
N ALA A 93 -3.97 -5.74 17.26
CA ALA A 93 -3.46 -4.36 17.25
C ALA A 93 -3.79 -3.57 15.97
N LEU A 94 -3.69 -4.22 14.80
CA LEU A 94 -4.10 -3.65 13.51
C LEU A 94 -4.85 -4.72 12.70
N PRO A 95 -6.19 -4.86 12.88
CA PRO A 95 -6.98 -5.94 12.28
C PRO A 95 -7.20 -5.69 10.78
N ALA A 96 -7.54 -6.76 10.05
CA ALA A 96 -7.68 -6.74 8.60
C ALA A 96 -8.70 -5.70 8.10
N GLU A 97 -9.83 -5.54 8.78
CA GLU A 97 -10.84 -4.53 8.40
C GLU A 97 -10.28 -3.10 8.42
N THR A 98 -9.47 -2.77 9.44
CA THR A 98 -8.82 -1.46 9.52
C THR A 98 -7.81 -1.28 8.39
N VAL A 99 -7.01 -2.30 8.10
CA VAL A 99 -6.03 -2.25 6.99
C VAL A 99 -6.72 -2.10 5.64
N LEU A 100 -7.83 -2.80 5.41
CA LEU A 100 -8.62 -2.67 4.18
C LEU A 100 -9.20 -1.25 4.05
N LYS A 101 -9.68 -0.64 5.15
CA LYS A 101 -10.09 0.78 5.16
C LYS A 101 -8.91 1.71 4.85
N MET A 102 -7.70 1.44 5.37
CA MET A 102 -6.48 2.19 5.04
C MET A 102 -6.14 2.13 3.55
N ALA A 103 -6.36 0.99 2.90
CA ALA A 103 -6.13 0.79 1.47
C ALA A 103 -7.23 1.39 0.56
N THR A 104 -8.41 1.69 1.10
CA THR A 104 -9.58 2.11 0.32
C THR A 104 -10.10 3.49 0.76
N ILE A 105 -11.13 3.54 1.60
CA ILE A 105 -11.84 4.77 1.97
C ILE A 105 -10.92 5.79 2.69
N ASN A 106 -9.95 5.35 3.48
CA ASN A 106 -9.01 6.29 4.10
C ASN A 106 -8.01 6.84 3.08
N GLY A 107 -7.65 6.06 2.04
CA GLY A 107 -6.89 6.56 0.89
C GLY A 107 -7.63 7.69 0.19
N ALA A 108 -8.92 7.49 -0.09
CA ALA A 108 -9.79 8.52 -0.65
C ALA A 108 -9.87 9.77 0.24
N LYS A 109 -10.05 9.61 1.56
CA LYS A 109 -10.05 10.71 2.54
C LYS A 109 -8.70 11.43 2.59
N ALA A 110 -7.60 10.71 2.45
CA ALA A 110 -6.24 11.29 2.48
C ALA A 110 -5.98 12.22 1.30
N VAL A 111 -6.62 11.95 0.15
CA VAL A 111 -6.57 12.79 -1.07
C VAL A 111 -7.82 13.68 -1.26
N LEU A 112 -8.72 13.73 -0.26
CA LEU A 112 -9.95 14.53 -0.26
C LEU A 112 -10.99 14.17 -1.34
N TRP A 113 -11.01 12.91 -1.79
CA TRP A 113 -11.93 12.41 -2.81
C TRP A 113 -12.92 11.37 -2.25
N ASP A 114 -13.13 11.35 -0.94
CA ASP A 114 -14.00 10.37 -0.28
C ASP A 114 -15.49 10.50 -0.62
N ASN A 115 -15.91 11.63 -1.20
CA ASN A 115 -17.24 11.77 -1.79
C ASN A 115 -17.37 11.12 -3.19
N GLU A 116 -16.26 10.83 -3.86
CA GLU A 116 -16.23 10.33 -5.24
C GLU A 116 -15.78 8.88 -5.35
N ILE A 117 -14.86 8.43 -4.48
CA ILE A 117 -14.21 7.11 -4.56
C ILE A 117 -14.01 6.48 -3.17
N GLY A 118 -13.45 5.27 -3.14
CA GLY A 118 -13.01 4.59 -1.91
C GLY A 118 -14.05 3.68 -1.25
N SER A 119 -15.28 3.64 -1.77
CA SER A 119 -16.34 2.73 -1.34
C SER A 119 -17.36 2.49 -2.46
N LEU A 120 -18.11 1.40 -2.36
CA LEU A 120 -19.18 1.04 -3.29
C LEU A 120 -20.51 1.62 -2.80
N GLU A 121 -20.77 2.87 -3.15
CA GLU A 121 -21.98 3.61 -2.77
C GLU A 121 -22.60 4.26 -4.00
N VAL A 122 -23.93 4.33 -4.05
CA VAL A 122 -24.66 4.98 -5.16
C VAL A 122 -24.20 6.44 -5.27
N GLY A 123 -23.84 6.86 -6.49
CA GLY A 123 -23.35 8.21 -6.78
C GLY A 123 -21.83 8.34 -6.82
N LYS A 124 -21.07 7.37 -6.31
CA LYS A 124 -19.60 7.34 -6.45
C LYS A 124 -19.17 6.78 -7.81
N LYS A 125 -17.93 7.08 -8.20
CA LYS A 125 -17.31 6.56 -9.42
C LYS A 125 -17.14 5.04 -9.33
N ALA A 126 -17.26 4.38 -10.47
CA ALA A 126 -17.04 2.95 -10.60
C ALA A 126 -15.54 2.62 -10.65
N ASP A 127 -14.88 2.73 -9.50
CA ASP A 127 -13.49 2.32 -9.28
C ASP A 127 -13.49 0.96 -8.58
N LEU A 128 -13.22 -0.11 -9.33
CA LEU A 128 -13.43 -1.49 -8.88
C LEU A 128 -12.17 -2.33 -9.06
N VAL A 129 -11.93 -3.23 -8.11
CA VAL A 129 -10.95 -4.31 -8.21
C VAL A 129 -11.70 -5.63 -8.10
N VAL A 130 -11.61 -6.46 -9.14
CA VAL A 130 -12.19 -7.81 -9.16
C VAL A 130 -11.10 -8.79 -8.77
N VAL A 131 -11.37 -9.55 -7.70
CA VAL A 131 -10.42 -10.50 -7.12
C VAL A 131 -10.94 -11.91 -7.37
N ASN A 132 -10.08 -12.80 -7.87
CA ASN A 132 -10.33 -14.24 -7.93
C ASN A 132 -9.85 -14.90 -6.62
N PRO A 133 -10.77 -15.32 -5.73
CA PRO A 133 -10.42 -15.92 -4.46
C PRO A 133 -10.14 -17.43 -4.56
N PHE A 134 -10.36 -18.06 -5.71
CA PHE A 134 -10.26 -19.50 -5.91
C PHE A 134 -8.88 -19.91 -6.44
N THR A 135 -7.83 -19.41 -5.79
CA THR A 135 -6.43 -19.78 -6.05
C THR A 135 -5.82 -20.45 -4.83
N TRP A 136 -4.69 -21.11 -5.04
CA TRP A 136 -3.91 -21.75 -3.97
C TRP A 136 -3.49 -20.79 -2.85
N SER A 137 -3.36 -19.49 -3.14
CA SER A 137 -2.96 -18.48 -2.15
C SER A 137 -4.11 -18.05 -1.24
N MET A 138 -5.37 -18.14 -1.69
CA MET A 138 -6.52 -17.58 -0.97
C MET A 138 -7.50 -18.62 -0.42
N VAL A 139 -7.42 -19.89 -0.82
CA VAL A 139 -8.29 -20.95 -0.29
C VAL A 139 -7.67 -21.57 0.98
N PRO A 140 -8.43 -21.78 2.07
CA PRO A 140 -9.89 -21.59 2.21
C PRO A 140 -10.31 -20.14 2.50
N LEU A 141 -11.56 -19.82 2.11
CA LEU A 141 -12.14 -18.47 2.23
C LEU A 141 -13.08 -18.35 3.45
N HIS A 142 -12.52 -18.50 4.66
CA HIS A 142 -13.31 -18.43 5.90
C HIS A 142 -13.76 -17.00 6.25
N ASP A 143 -12.86 -16.03 6.08
CA ASP A 143 -13.13 -14.61 6.31
C ASP A 143 -12.55 -13.82 5.13
N ARG A 144 -13.45 -13.31 4.29
CA ARG A 144 -13.09 -12.61 3.05
C ARG A 144 -12.20 -11.39 3.29
N ILE A 145 -12.41 -10.65 4.39
CA ILE A 145 -11.59 -9.46 4.72
C ILE A 145 -10.21 -9.91 5.16
N ALA A 146 -10.14 -10.92 6.04
CA ALA A 146 -8.87 -11.50 6.45
C ALA A 146 -8.09 -12.07 5.25
N ASN A 147 -8.76 -12.78 4.35
CA ASN A 147 -8.14 -13.31 3.13
C ASN A 147 -7.60 -12.20 2.22
N ILE A 148 -8.30 -11.08 2.05
CA ILE A 148 -7.82 -9.92 1.27
C ILE A 148 -6.51 -9.35 1.85
N VAL A 149 -6.40 -9.26 3.17
CA VAL A 149 -5.23 -8.62 3.82
C VAL A 149 -4.09 -9.59 4.06
N TYR A 150 -4.38 -10.85 4.40
CA TYR A 150 -3.39 -11.81 4.87
C TYR A 150 -2.98 -12.87 3.84
N SER A 151 -3.80 -13.11 2.82
CA SER A 151 -3.63 -14.26 1.92
C SER A 151 -3.59 -13.88 0.44
N MET A 152 -4.24 -12.78 0.06
CA MET A 152 -4.25 -12.29 -1.31
C MET A 152 -2.84 -11.97 -1.79
N ARG A 153 -2.58 -12.30 -3.05
CA ARG A 153 -1.41 -11.84 -3.78
C ARG A 153 -1.85 -10.99 -4.97
N THR A 154 -0.96 -10.20 -5.55
CA THR A 154 -1.30 -9.34 -6.71
C THR A 154 -1.86 -10.16 -7.88
N GLU A 155 -1.41 -11.40 -8.05
CA GLU A 155 -1.88 -12.32 -9.09
C GLU A 155 -3.36 -12.73 -8.91
N ASN A 156 -3.96 -12.50 -7.74
CA ASN A 156 -5.38 -12.71 -7.51
C ASN A 156 -6.26 -11.60 -8.12
N ILE A 157 -5.70 -10.46 -8.50
CA ILE A 157 -6.46 -9.37 -9.13
C ILE A 157 -6.68 -9.73 -10.60
N GLU A 158 -7.94 -9.98 -10.95
CA GLU A 158 -8.35 -10.44 -12.28
C GLU A 158 -8.66 -9.26 -13.21
N SER A 159 -9.40 -8.27 -12.70
CA SER A 159 -9.81 -7.10 -13.47
C SER A 159 -9.79 -5.83 -12.61
N VAL A 160 -9.51 -4.69 -13.23
CA VAL A 160 -9.51 -3.38 -12.59
C VAL A 160 -10.24 -2.38 -13.47
N MET A 161 -11.15 -1.64 -12.84
CA MET A 161 -11.95 -0.58 -13.46
C MET A 161 -11.61 0.75 -12.78
N CYS A 162 -11.48 1.81 -13.59
CA CYS A 162 -11.33 3.18 -13.13
C CYS A 162 -12.38 4.04 -13.83
N ASN A 163 -13.22 4.72 -13.05
CA ASN A 163 -14.31 5.58 -13.53
C ASN A 163 -15.19 4.90 -14.59
N GLY A 164 -15.57 3.64 -14.36
CA GLY A 164 -16.41 2.88 -15.29
C GLY A 164 -15.68 2.30 -16.51
N GLN A 165 -14.37 2.54 -16.65
CA GLN A 165 -13.56 2.03 -17.77
C GLN A 165 -12.64 0.90 -17.30
N TRP A 166 -12.64 -0.21 -18.01
CA TRP A 166 -11.69 -1.30 -17.75
C TRP A 166 -10.27 -0.88 -18.13
N ILE A 167 -9.37 -0.85 -17.16
CA ILE A 167 -7.93 -0.64 -17.38
C ILE A 167 -7.17 -1.97 -17.42
N MET A 168 -7.69 -2.98 -16.73
CA MET A 168 -7.28 -4.38 -16.85
C MET A 168 -8.52 -5.26 -16.83
N LYS A 169 -8.59 -6.27 -17.71
CA LYS A 169 -9.68 -7.24 -17.75
C LYS A 169 -9.17 -8.63 -18.09
N ASP A 170 -9.62 -9.65 -17.35
CA ASP A 170 -9.19 -11.04 -17.54
C ASP A 170 -7.65 -11.19 -17.57
N HIS A 171 -6.97 -10.52 -16.63
CA HIS A 171 -5.51 -10.39 -16.52
C HIS A 171 -4.80 -9.70 -17.70
N LYS A 172 -5.51 -9.00 -18.58
CA LYS A 172 -4.92 -8.25 -19.70
C LYS A 172 -5.06 -6.75 -19.48
N ILE A 173 -3.94 -6.03 -19.57
CA ILE A 173 -3.95 -4.56 -19.52
C ILE A 173 -4.51 -4.03 -20.84
N MET A 174 -5.52 -3.15 -20.77
CA MET A 174 -6.34 -2.79 -21.94
C MET A 174 -5.71 -1.72 -22.84
N ASN A 175 -4.76 -0.95 -22.30
CA ASN A 175 -4.26 0.28 -22.91
C ASN A 175 -2.74 0.31 -23.07
N LEU A 176 -2.09 -0.86 -23.03
CA LEU A 176 -0.63 -0.98 -22.99
C LEU A 176 -0.19 -2.28 -23.67
N ASN A 177 0.90 -2.24 -24.44
CA ASN A 177 1.62 -3.43 -24.85
C ASN A 177 2.71 -3.71 -23.80
N GLU A 178 2.54 -4.79 -23.03
CA GLU A 178 3.45 -5.14 -21.93
C GLU A 178 4.87 -5.43 -22.42
N GLU A 179 5.03 -6.13 -23.55
CA GLU A 179 6.36 -6.48 -24.08
C GLU A 179 7.14 -5.24 -24.54
N GLU A 180 6.46 -4.32 -25.23
CA GLU A 180 7.07 -3.05 -25.67
C GLU A 180 7.49 -2.18 -24.48
N GLU A 181 6.65 -2.11 -23.45
CA GLU A 181 6.94 -1.30 -22.26
C GLU A 181 8.05 -1.88 -21.39
N ILE A 182 8.11 -3.20 -21.25
CA ILE A 182 9.25 -3.87 -20.59
C ILE A 182 10.55 -3.56 -21.35
N SER A 183 10.55 -3.68 -22.68
CA SER A 183 11.72 -3.37 -23.51
C SER A 183 12.13 -1.90 -23.39
N SER A 184 11.16 -0.98 -23.43
CA SER A 184 11.35 0.46 -23.23
C SER A 184 11.96 0.77 -21.86
N ALA A 185 11.47 0.13 -20.79
CA ALA A 185 11.97 0.30 -19.43
C ALA A 185 13.43 -0.15 -19.28
N VAL A 186 13.80 -1.30 -19.86
CA VAL A 186 15.19 -1.80 -19.87
C VAL A 186 16.12 -0.81 -20.56
N LYS A 187 15.74 -0.32 -21.75
CA LYS A 187 16.53 0.67 -22.49
C LYS A 187 16.72 1.96 -21.67
N ARG A 188 15.62 2.51 -21.14
CA ARG A 188 15.65 3.76 -20.37
C ARG A 188 16.47 3.63 -19.08
N ALA A 189 16.45 2.47 -18.43
CA ALA A 189 17.26 2.20 -17.26
C ALA A 189 18.77 2.25 -17.59
N ASN A 190 19.18 1.60 -18.70
CA ASN A 190 20.57 1.63 -19.15
C ASN A 190 21.02 3.05 -19.54
N ASP A 191 20.20 3.78 -20.31
CA ASP A 191 20.51 5.16 -20.71
C ASP A 191 20.63 6.08 -19.47
N LEU A 192 19.82 5.83 -18.43
CA LEU A 192 19.89 6.58 -17.17
C LEU A 192 21.18 6.30 -16.41
N LEU A 193 21.62 5.04 -16.34
CA LEU A 193 22.89 4.67 -15.69
C LEU A 193 24.08 5.35 -16.38
N GLU A 194 24.09 5.36 -17.72
CA GLU A 194 25.14 6.02 -18.51
C GLU A 194 25.17 7.54 -18.24
N ARG A 195 24.02 8.21 -18.36
CA ARG A 195 23.94 9.67 -18.11
C ARG A 195 24.28 10.05 -16.66
N ALA A 196 23.97 9.19 -15.71
CA ALA A 196 24.27 9.42 -14.29
C ALA A 196 25.73 9.04 -13.92
N GLY A 197 26.48 8.42 -14.84
CA GLY A 197 27.83 7.93 -14.56
C GLY A 197 27.87 6.84 -13.48
N ILE A 198 26.79 6.07 -13.34
CA ILE A 198 26.65 5.03 -12.31
C ILE A 198 27.18 3.70 -12.84
N ASN A 199 28.28 3.23 -12.27
CA ASN A 199 28.82 1.90 -12.54
C ASN A 199 28.34 0.91 -11.46
N LEU A 200 27.54 -0.07 -11.87
CA LEU A 200 27.09 -1.13 -10.96
C LEU A 200 28.21 -2.18 -10.78
N PRO A 201 28.45 -2.67 -9.55
CA PRO A 201 29.41 -3.73 -9.33
C PRO A 201 28.94 -5.05 -9.95
N SER A 202 29.84 -5.81 -10.54
CA SER A 202 29.54 -7.20 -10.92
C SER A 202 29.24 -8.01 -9.66
N ARG A 203 28.02 -8.54 -9.56
CA ARG A 203 27.54 -9.36 -8.45
C ARG A 203 26.84 -10.58 -9.03
N MET A 204 27.09 -11.75 -8.46
CA MET A 204 26.72 -13.05 -9.04
C MET A 204 27.16 -13.18 -10.51
N ASN A 205 28.44 -13.47 -10.72
CA ASN A 205 28.92 -13.87 -12.05
C ASN A 205 28.29 -15.24 -12.36
N TYR A 206 27.22 -15.26 -13.16
CA TYR A 206 26.67 -16.49 -13.70
C TYR A 206 27.56 -16.96 -14.86
N VAL A 207 27.96 -18.24 -14.80
CA VAL A 207 28.69 -18.95 -15.87
C VAL A 207 27.69 -19.49 -16.87
#